data_AF-A0A099W9H8-F1
#
_entry.id   AF-A0A099W9H8-F1
#
_cell.length_a   1.000
_cell.length_b   1.000
_cell.length_c   1.000
_cell.angle_alpha   90.00
_cell.angle_beta   90.00
_cell.angle_gamma   90.00
#
_symmetry.space_group_name_H-M   'P 1'
#
loop_
_entity.id
_entity.type
_entity.pdbx_description
1 polymer ?
#
loop_
_entity_poly.entity_id
_entity_poly.type
_entity_poly.pdbx_seq_one_letter_code
_entity_poly.pdbx_strand_id
1 'polypeptide(L)'
;MKVLKNYRFSLFLLSGIILGGAAGVIFGEKTAVVKPIGEIFLNLMFVVIVPLVFLSISSAIANMNGMKRLGKIMGTIFAVFFSTAIIAGIIAFIGTTIYNPLKGVDLTQIIKNLPAAPEAQSSSLGETLVKTFTVPDFLDLFSKSNLLPLIVFSILLGVATSLAGDKGKPLADLLNSGTEVILKIVQIIMYAAPIGLGCYFADTVGKLGPQIINGYLNSFLLYLVLAVIYYFGAFTLYAFIAGGPLGVKVYWKNVITPSITAIATSSSAACIPVNLQATKKMGVPDDIAETIIPLGANTHKDGSVMGGIIKIIFLFTLFGKDMTSPMSILAILGVAFLVGAVMGGIPSGGMTGELMICAVFGFNPELVGTIMIISTIIDIPATLLNSTGNTVCAMLVSRFVEGKNWLSKQFA
;
A
#
# COMPACT_ATOMS: atom_id res chain seq x y z
N MET A 1 -25.87 2.69 15.83
CA MET A 1 -26.31 2.06 14.56
C MET A 1 -25.62 2.55 13.27
N LYS A 2 -25.20 3.82 13.12
CA LYS A 2 -24.48 4.28 11.90
C LYS A 2 -23.05 3.70 11.75
N VAL A 3 -22.33 3.51 12.85
CA VAL A 3 -20.95 2.96 12.85
C VAL A 3 -20.90 1.51 12.35
N LEU A 4 -21.82 0.65 12.80
CA LEU A 4 -21.93 -0.75 12.33
C LEU A 4 -22.23 -0.88 10.82
N LYS A 5 -22.90 0.11 10.21
CA LYS A 5 -23.12 0.12 8.75
C LYS A 5 -21.82 0.37 7.98
N ASN A 6 -20.94 1.23 8.49
CA ASN A 6 -19.66 1.53 7.83
C ASN A 6 -18.69 0.35 7.89
N TYR A 7 -18.69 -0.41 9.00
CA TYR A 7 -17.86 -1.60 9.15
C TYR A 7 -18.47 -2.87 8.57
N ARG A 8 -19.69 -2.83 8.01
CA ARG A 8 -20.40 -4.03 7.54
C ARG A 8 -19.56 -4.84 6.56
N PHE A 9 -18.88 -4.18 5.64
CA PHE A 9 -18.00 -4.83 4.67
C PHE A 9 -16.79 -5.49 5.34
N SER A 10 -16.03 -4.75 6.13
CA SER A 10 -14.86 -5.27 6.84
C SER A 10 -15.21 -6.38 7.83
N LEU A 11 -16.37 -6.30 8.50
CA LEU A 11 -16.89 -7.35 9.38
C LEU A 11 -17.27 -8.60 8.59
N PHE A 12 -17.92 -8.47 7.42
CA PHE A 12 -18.19 -9.63 6.57
C PHE A 12 -16.90 -10.26 6.06
N LEU A 13 -15.94 -9.45 5.62
CA LEU A 13 -14.64 -9.88 5.16
C LEU A 13 -13.89 -10.66 6.25
N LEU A 14 -13.77 -10.06 7.44
CA LEU A 14 -13.15 -10.70 8.61
C LEU A 14 -13.90 -11.97 9.02
N SER A 15 -15.24 -11.96 8.98
CA SER A 15 -16.02 -13.17 9.28
C SER A 15 -15.77 -14.27 8.26
N GLY A 16 -15.63 -13.94 6.97
CA GLY A 16 -15.29 -14.89 5.92
C GLY A 16 -13.91 -15.51 6.16
N ILE A 17 -12.92 -14.68 6.50
CA ILE A 17 -11.57 -15.16 6.87
C ILE A 17 -11.63 -16.01 8.14
N ILE A 18 -12.29 -15.58 9.20
CA ILE A 18 -12.35 -16.34 10.46
C ILE A 18 -13.05 -17.70 10.24
N LEU A 19 -14.19 -17.71 9.56
CA LEU A 19 -14.93 -18.93 9.25
C LEU A 19 -14.14 -19.85 8.31
N GLY A 20 -13.47 -19.27 7.31
CA GLY A 20 -12.58 -19.99 6.41
C GLY A 20 -11.42 -20.65 7.18
N GLY A 21 -10.74 -19.88 8.03
CA GLY A 21 -9.64 -20.38 8.85
C GLY A 21 -10.10 -21.48 9.79
N ALA A 22 -11.23 -21.30 10.47
CA ALA A 22 -11.84 -22.33 11.32
C ALA A 22 -12.18 -23.60 10.51
N ALA A 23 -12.74 -23.46 9.31
CA ALA A 23 -12.98 -24.59 8.42
C ALA A 23 -11.68 -25.29 8.01
N GLY A 24 -10.62 -24.55 7.71
CA GLY A 24 -9.28 -25.10 7.44
C GLY A 24 -8.73 -25.91 8.62
N VAL A 25 -8.89 -25.42 9.85
CA VAL A 25 -8.46 -26.15 11.06
C VAL A 25 -9.29 -27.42 11.29
N ILE A 26 -10.61 -27.34 11.10
CA ILE A 26 -11.53 -28.46 11.40
C ILE A 26 -11.48 -29.54 10.32
N PHE A 27 -11.46 -29.14 9.05
CA PHE A 27 -11.60 -30.06 7.91
C PHE A 27 -10.27 -30.39 7.23
N GLY A 28 -9.17 -29.69 7.54
CA GLY A 28 -7.85 -29.94 6.97
C GLY A 28 -7.86 -29.89 5.44
N GLU A 29 -7.15 -30.82 4.79
CA GLU A 29 -7.05 -30.91 3.33
C GLU A 29 -8.40 -31.05 2.59
N LYS A 30 -9.48 -31.47 3.27
CA LYS A 30 -10.82 -31.57 2.66
C LYS A 30 -11.38 -30.21 2.25
N THR A 31 -10.84 -29.11 2.75
CA THR A 31 -11.21 -27.76 2.29
C THR A 31 -10.81 -27.47 0.85
N ALA A 32 -10.01 -28.33 0.20
CA ALA A 32 -9.72 -28.23 -1.23
C ALA A 32 -10.97 -28.18 -2.11
N VAL A 33 -12.13 -28.71 -1.65
CA VAL A 33 -13.41 -28.63 -2.37
C VAL A 33 -13.90 -27.20 -2.57
N VAL A 34 -13.55 -26.26 -1.69
CA VAL A 34 -13.94 -24.84 -1.82
C VAL A 34 -12.88 -24.00 -2.54
N LYS A 35 -11.70 -24.57 -2.85
CA LYS A 35 -10.61 -23.88 -3.55
C LYS A 35 -11.06 -23.18 -4.85
N PRO A 36 -11.88 -23.81 -5.73
CA PRO A 36 -12.27 -23.16 -6.99
C PRO A 36 -12.98 -21.82 -6.81
N ILE A 37 -13.75 -21.66 -5.73
CA ILE A 37 -14.45 -20.40 -5.42
C ILE A 37 -13.44 -19.30 -5.09
N GLY A 38 -12.42 -19.63 -4.30
CA GLY A 38 -11.32 -18.71 -3.98
C GLY A 38 -10.50 -18.35 -5.22
N GLU A 39 -10.20 -19.32 -6.07
CA GLU A 39 -9.46 -19.10 -7.32
C GLU A 39 -10.21 -18.21 -8.31
N ILE A 40 -11.52 -18.40 -8.49
CA ILE A 40 -12.34 -17.52 -9.35
C ILE A 40 -12.23 -16.07 -8.87
N PHE A 41 -12.35 -15.83 -7.56
CA PHE A 41 -12.20 -14.50 -6.99
C PHE A 41 -10.82 -13.90 -7.26
N LEU A 42 -9.74 -14.66 -7.03
CA LEU A 42 -8.38 -14.19 -7.28
C LEU A 42 -8.14 -13.92 -8.77
N ASN A 43 -8.63 -14.78 -9.67
CA ASN A 43 -8.50 -14.60 -11.11
C ASN A 43 -9.20 -13.33 -11.61
N LEU A 44 -10.42 -13.06 -11.13
CA LEU A 44 -11.13 -11.81 -11.46
C LEU A 44 -10.31 -10.58 -11.06
N MET A 45 -9.65 -10.65 -9.90
CA MET A 45 -8.79 -9.57 -9.44
C MET A 45 -7.48 -9.47 -10.24
N PHE A 46 -6.88 -10.59 -10.64
CA PHE A 46 -5.67 -10.62 -11.46
C PHE A 46 -5.87 -10.00 -12.85
N VAL A 47 -7.07 -10.05 -13.42
CA VAL A 47 -7.34 -9.41 -14.73
C VAL A 47 -7.41 -7.88 -14.61
N VAL A 48 -7.83 -7.36 -13.46
CA VAL A 48 -8.02 -5.91 -13.24
C VAL A 48 -6.71 -5.18 -12.95
N ILE A 49 -5.67 -5.89 -12.48
CA ILE A 49 -4.44 -5.25 -12.00
C ILE A 49 -3.68 -4.47 -13.07
N VAL A 50 -3.45 -5.06 -14.23
CA VAL A 50 -2.62 -4.47 -15.30
C VAL A 50 -3.25 -3.15 -15.77
N PRO A 51 -4.55 -3.10 -16.12
CA PRO A 51 -5.23 -1.85 -16.43
C PRO A 51 -5.19 -0.85 -15.27
N LEU A 52 -5.40 -1.30 -14.03
CA LEU A 52 -5.42 -0.43 -12.85
C LEU A 52 -4.08 0.27 -12.64
N VAL A 53 -2.97 -0.48 -12.66
CA VAL A 53 -1.61 0.07 -12.49
C VAL A 53 -1.29 1.06 -13.59
N PHE A 54 -1.55 0.68 -14.84
CA PHE A 54 -1.30 1.52 -15.99
C PHE A 54 -2.05 2.86 -15.91
N LEU A 55 -3.38 2.80 -15.75
CA LEU A 55 -4.23 3.97 -15.72
C LEU A 55 -3.91 4.86 -14.51
N SER A 56 -3.76 4.27 -13.32
CA SER A 56 -3.55 5.04 -12.08
C SER A 56 -2.24 5.79 -12.08
N ILE A 57 -1.13 5.14 -12.48
CA ILE A 57 0.19 5.77 -12.47
C ILE A 57 0.31 6.81 -13.58
N SER A 58 -0.12 6.48 -14.81
CA SER A 58 -0.08 7.44 -15.90
C SER A 58 -0.97 8.65 -15.62
N SER A 59 -2.17 8.45 -15.08
CA SER A 59 -3.08 9.52 -14.64
C SER A 59 -2.43 10.41 -13.56
N ALA A 60 -1.84 9.81 -12.53
CA ALA A 60 -1.23 10.56 -11.42
C ALA A 60 -0.12 11.50 -11.90
N ILE A 61 0.71 11.06 -12.84
CA ILE A 61 1.81 11.86 -13.39
C ILE A 61 1.33 12.84 -14.48
N ALA A 62 0.35 12.45 -15.31
CA ALA A 62 -0.15 13.29 -16.40
C ALA A 62 -0.84 14.57 -15.93
N ASN A 63 -1.46 14.56 -14.74
CA ASN A 63 -2.12 15.73 -14.16
C ASN A 63 -1.14 16.77 -13.57
N MET A 64 0.18 16.56 -13.68
CA MET A 64 1.21 17.45 -13.11
C MET A 64 1.44 18.70 -13.98
N ASN A 65 0.43 19.56 -14.18
CA ASN A 65 0.58 20.81 -14.95
C ASN A 65 0.45 22.09 -14.09
N GLY A 66 1.42 23.01 -14.25
CA GLY A 66 1.18 24.46 -14.20
C GLY A 66 1.81 25.30 -13.08
N MET A 67 2.64 26.29 -13.45
CA MET A 67 3.20 27.43 -12.67
C MET A 67 4.40 27.17 -11.74
N LYS A 68 5.39 28.08 -11.77
CA LYS A 68 6.66 28.00 -11.00
C LYS A 68 6.47 27.77 -9.49
N ARG A 69 5.43 28.35 -8.88
CA ARG A 69 5.07 28.14 -7.46
C ARG A 69 4.54 26.72 -7.23
N LEU A 70 3.63 26.24 -8.07
CA LEU A 70 3.10 24.88 -7.98
C LEU A 70 4.19 23.84 -8.23
N GLY A 71 5.13 24.09 -9.15
CA GLY A 71 6.28 23.22 -9.39
C GLY A 71 7.19 23.07 -8.17
N LYS A 72 7.46 24.16 -7.43
CA LYS A 72 8.20 24.10 -6.16
C LYS A 72 7.42 23.32 -5.09
N ILE A 73 6.11 23.56 -4.96
CA ILE A 73 5.23 22.85 -4.03
C ILE A 73 5.24 21.35 -4.35
N MET A 74 5.02 20.98 -5.61
CA MET A 74 5.09 19.61 -6.11
C MET A 74 6.41 18.93 -5.79
N GLY A 75 7.54 19.52 -6.19
CA GLY A 75 8.86 18.93 -5.92
C GLY A 75 9.10 18.71 -4.42
N THR A 76 8.61 19.62 -3.59
CA THR A 76 8.67 19.49 -2.12
C THR A 76 7.76 18.37 -1.61
N ILE A 77 6.53 18.24 -2.14
CA ILE A 77 5.61 17.16 -1.78
C ILE A 77 6.23 15.79 -2.08
N PHE A 78 6.78 15.59 -3.28
CA PHE A 78 7.44 14.33 -3.65
C PHE A 78 8.64 14.04 -2.74
N ALA A 79 9.48 15.03 -2.44
CA ALA A 79 10.60 14.85 -1.54
C ALA A 79 10.14 14.47 -0.12
N VAL A 80 9.07 15.09 0.38
CA VAL A 80 8.49 14.76 1.69
C VAL A 80 7.92 13.34 1.67
N PHE A 81 7.05 13.00 0.72
CA PHE A 81 6.45 11.66 0.59
C PHE A 81 7.50 10.56 0.45
N PHE A 82 8.53 10.78 -0.37
CA PHE A 82 9.64 9.84 -0.51
C PHE A 82 10.39 9.64 0.80
N SER A 83 10.68 10.73 1.52
CA SER A 83 11.40 10.68 2.78
C SER A 83 10.60 9.98 3.89
N THR A 84 9.30 10.28 4.03
CA THR A 84 8.44 9.65 5.04
C THR A 84 8.23 8.17 4.76
N ALA A 85 8.06 7.79 3.50
CA ALA A 85 7.93 6.41 3.08
C ALA A 85 9.21 5.59 3.35
N ILE A 86 10.40 6.15 3.08
CA ILE A 86 11.68 5.50 3.43
C ILE A 86 11.78 5.29 4.94
N ILE A 87 11.47 6.32 5.74
CA ILE A 87 11.52 6.22 7.20
C ILE A 87 10.54 5.15 7.70
N ALA A 88 9.32 5.11 7.16
CA ALA A 88 8.33 4.08 7.48
C ALA A 88 8.83 2.68 7.14
N GLY A 89 9.39 2.51 5.93
CA GLY A 89 9.99 1.25 5.47
C GLY A 89 11.15 0.78 6.35
N ILE A 90 12.06 1.68 6.73
CA ILE A 90 13.19 1.37 7.62
C ILE A 90 12.69 0.95 9.02
N ILE A 91 11.73 1.68 9.59
CA ILE A 91 11.16 1.33 10.90
C ILE A 91 10.52 -0.05 10.86
N ALA A 92 9.75 -0.36 9.82
CA ALA A 92 9.15 -1.67 9.66
C ALA A 92 10.21 -2.76 9.44
N PHE A 93 11.23 -2.49 8.62
CA PHE A 93 12.30 -3.45 8.34
C PHE A 93 13.06 -3.81 9.62
N ILE A 94 13.52 -2.80 10.37
CA ILE A 94 14.16 -2.99 11.69
C ILE A 94 13.24 -3.78 12.63
N GLY A 95 11.96 -3.40 12.69
CA GLY A 95 10.96 -4.11 13.49
C GLY A 95 10.87 -5.60 13.15
N THR A 96 10.85 -5.94 11.86
CA THR A 96 10.81 -7.33 11.38
C THR A 96 12.13 -8.08 11.57
N THR A 97 13.27 -7.39 11.58
CA THR A 97 14.57 -7.99 11.91
C THR A 97 14.66 -8.34 13.40
N ILE A 98 14.15 -7.47 14.27
CA ILE A 98 14.09 -7.71 15.73
C ILE A 98 13.09 -8.83 16.03
N TYR A 99 11.91 -8.78 15.41
CA TYR A 99 10.84 -9.74 15.60
C TYR A 99 10.31 -10.22 14.24
N ASN A 100 10.82 -11.37 13.78
CA ASN A 100 10.30 -12.01 12.58
C ASN A 100 8.93 -12.63 12.88
N PRO A 101 7.85 -12.27 12.15
CA PRO A 101 6.50 -12.77 12.42
C PRO A 101 6.35 -14.30 12.37
N LEU A 102 7.23 -14.99 11.65
CA LEU A 102 7.24 -16.44 11.51
C LEU A 102 8.28 -17.14 12.40
N LYS A 103 8.97 -16.40 13.27
CA LYS A 103 9.91 -16.98 14.23
C LYS A 103 9.18 -17.97 15.15
N GLY A 104 9.62 -19.24 15.14
CA GLY A 104 9.03 -20.30 15.96
C GLY A 104 7.76 -20.94 15.38
N VAL A 105 7.36 -20.58 14.16
CA VAL A 105 6.35 -21.34 13.40
C VAL A 105 7.06 -22.52 12.73
N ASP A 106 6.54 -23.74 12.92
CA ASP A 106 7.06 -24.91 12.21
C ASP A 106 6.66 -24.83 10.73
N LEU A 107 7.61 -24.43 9.89
CA LEU A 107 7.43 -24.27 8.45
C LEU A 107 7.60 -25.59 7.68
N THR A 108 7.96 -26.69 8.34
CA THR A 108 8.32 -27.96 7.68
C THR A 108 7.17 -28.55 6.87
N GLN A 109 5.94 -28.44 7.39
CA GLN A 109 4.71 -28.87 6.68
C GLN A 109 4.28 -27.85 5.61
N ILE A 110 4.50 -26.57 5.86
CA ILE A 110 4.19 -25.48 4.93
C ILE A 110 5.04 -25.58 3.67
N ILE A 111 6.34 -25.79 3.82
CA ILE A 111 7.31 -25.92 2.71
C ILE A 111 7.02 -27.15 1.85
N LYS A 112 6.53 -28.26 2.44
CA LYS A 112 6.16 -29.48 1.69
C LYS A 112 4.94 -29.32 0.79
N ASN A 113 4.01 -28.44 1.17
CA ASN A 113 2.72 -28.24 0.48
C ASN A 113 2.70 -26.97 -0.40
N LEU A 114 3.81 -26.23 -0.42
CA LEU A 114 4.00 -25.08 -1.29
C LEU A 114 4.46 -25.52 -2.69
N PRO A 115 4.02 -24.86 -3.78
CA PRO A 115 4.62 -25.05 -5.09
C PRO A 115 6.13 -24.82 -4.99
N ALA A 116 6.93 -25.64 -5.69
CA ALA A 116 8.38 -25.45 -5.75
C ALA A 116 8.71 -23.99 -6.11
N ALA A 117 9.62 -23.37 -5.36
CA ALA A 117 10.14 -22.06 -5.73
C ALA A 117 10.68 -22.16 -7.17
N PRO A 118 10.36 -21.22 -8.07
CA PRO A 118 10.92 -21.25 -9.41
C PRO A 118 12.44 -21.31 -9.27
N GLU A 119 13.06 -22.25 -9.98
CA GLU A 119 14.52 -22.34 -10.06
C GLU A 119 15.04 -20.94 -10.41
N ALA A 120 15.88 -20.39 -9.53
CA ALA A 120 16.60 -19.18 -9.84
C ALA A 120 17.55 -19.51 -10.98
N GLN A 121 17.10 -19.36 -12.22
CA GLN A 121 17.98 -19.38 -13.38
C GLN A 121 19.09 -18.38 -13.09
N SER A 122 20.34 -18.82 -13.23
CA SER A 122 21.55 -18.03 -13.12
C SER A 122 21.56 -16.95 -14.21
N SER A 123 20.71 -15.94 -14.07
CA SER A 123 20.71 -14.75 -14.90
C SER A 123 21.79 -13.83 -14.36
N SER A 124 22.59 -13.24 -15.25
CA SER A 124 23.54 -12.21 -14.83
C SER A 124 22.79 -11.07 -14.12
N LEU A 125 23.46 -10.36 -13.20
CA LEU A 125 22.85 -9.20 -12.52
C LEU A 125 22.34 -8.17 -13.54
N GLY A 126 23.07 -8.00 -14.65
CA GLY A 126 22.67 -7.15 -15.76
C GLY A 126 21.37 -7.60 -16.42
N GLU A 127 21.24 -8.87 -16.81
CA GLU A 127 20.01 -9.41 -17.39
C GLU A 127 18.82 -9.35 -16.43
N THR A 128 19.06 -9.60 -15.15
CA THR A 128 18.03 -9.49 -14.11
C THR A 128 17.54 -8.04 -14.03
N LEU A 129 18.45 -7.06 -14.00
CA LEU A 129 18.08 -5.64 -13.99
C LEU A 129 17.31 -5.24 -15.27
N VAL A 130 17.77 -5.64 -16.45
CA VAL A 130 17.07 -5.32 -17.71
C VAL A 130 15.66 -5.91 -17.71
N LYS A 131 15.50 -7.19 -17.39
CA LYS A 131 14.17 -7.85 -17.30
C LYS A 131 13.28 -7.28 -16.20
N THR A 132 13.89 -6.74 -15.14
CA THR A 132 13.18 -6.13 -14.00
C THR A 132 12.55 -4.80 -14.40
N PHE A 133 13.19 -4.00 -15.25
CA PHE A 133 12.72 -2.65 -15.59
C PHE A 133 12.18 -2.49 -17.01
N THR A 134 12.43 -3.45 -17.90
CA THR A 134 12.05 -3.37 -19.32
C THR A 134 11.55 -4.70 -19.86
N VAL A 135 10.82 -4.64 -20.98
CA VAL A 135 10.40 -5.79 -21.78
C VAL A 135 10.84 -5.58 -23.22
N PRO A 136 11.08 -6.65 -24.01
CA PRO A 136 11.48 -6.52 -25.40
C PRO A 136 10.37 -5.97 -26.29
N ASP A 137 9.10 -6.31 -26.00
CA ASP A 137 7.94 -5.93 -26.82
C ASP A 137 6.86 -5.21 -26.02
N PHE A 138 6.14 -4.29 -26.68
CA PHE A 138 5.10 -3.47 -26.04
C PHE A 138 3.97 -4.31 -25.42
N LEU A 139 3.57 -5.40 -26.08
CA LEU A 139 2.48 -6.26 -25.60
C LEU A 139 2.85 -6.98 -24.30
N ASP A 140 4.14 -7.22 -24.06
CA ASP A 140 4.61 -7.87 -22.84
C ASP A 140 4.38 -7.00 -21.60
N LEU A 141 4.25 -5.66 -21.76
CA LEU A 141 3.92 -4.75 -20.67
C LEU A 141 2.57 -5.12 -20.03
N PHE A 142 1.64 -5.68 -20.79
CA PHE A 142 0.32 -6.05 -20.29
C PHE A 142 0.26 -7.43 -19.63
N SER A 143 1.42 -8.06 -19.40
CA SER A 143 1.54 -9.28 -18.61
C SER A 143 1.61 -8.98 -17.12
N LYS A 144 0.89 -9.77 -16.31
CA LYS A 144 1.00 -9.72 -14.83
C LYS A 144 2.41 -10.03 -14.31
N SER A 145 3.25 -10.70 -15.11
CA SER A 145 4.64 -10.99 -14.78
C SER A 145 5.57 -9.79 -14.99
N ASN A 146 5.12 -8.78 -15.75
CA ASN A 146 5.92 -7.62 -16.16
C ASN A 146 5.37 -6.30 -15.58
N LEU A 147 4.84 -6.35 -14.35
CA LEU A 147 4.25 -5.17 -13.70
C LEU A 147 5.25 -4.05 -13.46
N LEU A 148 6.51 -4.34 -13.13
CA LEU A 148 7.51 -3.30 -12.90
C LEU A 148 7.92 -2.58 -14.20
N PRO A 149 8.19 -3.27 -15.31
CA PRO A 149 8.29 -2.63 -16.63
C PRO A 149 7.05 -1.78 -17.00
N LEU A 150 5.84 -2.28 -16.71
CA LEU A 150 4.60 -1.52 -16.92
C LEU A 150 4.57 -0.22 -16.11
N ILE A 151 5.03 -0.25 -14.85
CA ILE A 151 5.12 0.96 -14.00
C ILE A 151 6.08 1.98 -14.60
N VAL A 152 7.27 1.55 -15.02
CA VAL A 152 8.25 2.43 -15.67
C VAL A 152 7.64 3.08 -16.92
N PHE A 153 7.02 2.28 -17.78
CA PHE A 153 6.32 2.78 -18.96
C PHE A 153 5.19 3.77 -18.60
N SER A 154 4.41 3.46 -17.57
CA SER A 154 3.28 4.30 -17.12
C SER A 154 3.74 5.67 -16.62
N ILE A 155 4.88 5.72 -15.92
CA ILE A 155 5.53 6.97 -15.50
C ILE A 155 5.97 7.76 -16.73
N LEU A 156 6.68 7.12 -17.67
CA LEU A 156 7.14 7.78 -18.90
C LEU A 156 5.96 8.35 -19.71
N LEU A 157 4.88 7.58 -19.85
CA LEU A 157 3.66 8.03 -20.53
C LEU A 157 3.04 9.23 -19.82
N GLY A 158 2.94 9.19 -18.49
CA GLY A 158 2.41 10.31 -17.72
C GLY A 158 3.28 11.57 -17.84
N VAL A 159 4.61 11.43 -17.74
CA VAL A 159 5.55 12.56 -17.93
C VAL A 159 5.41 13.13 -19.34
N ALA A 160 5.41 12.28 -20.38
CA ALA A 160 5.25 12.71 -21.75
C ALA A 160 3.89 13.41 -21.99
N THR A 161 2.81 12.91 -21.38
CA THR A 161 1.48 13.53 -21.44
C THR A 161 1.47 14.92 -20.82
N SER A 162 2.10 15.10 -19.66
CA SER A 162 2.24 16.41 -19.03
C SER A 162 3.11 17.36 -19.87
N LEU A 163 4.27 16.90 -20.36
CA LEU A 163 5.18 17.69 -21.19
C LEU A 163 4.56 18.11 -22.54
N ALA A 164 3.59 17.36 -23.05
CA ALA A 164 2.84 17.70 -24.25
C ALA A 164 1.87 18.89 -24.05
N GLY A 165 1.70 19.40 -22.82
CA GLY A 165 0.88 20.56 -22.50
C GLY A 165 -0.57 20.41 -22.97
N ASP A 166 -1.10 21.40 -23.67
CA ASP A 166 -2.49 21.40 -24.16
C ASP A 166 -2.82 20.21 -25.07
N LYS A 167 -1.84 19.67 -25.80
CA LYS A 167 -2.02 18.48 -26.65
C LYS A 167 -2.12 17.19 -25.85
N GLY A 168 -1.54 17.15 -24.65
CA GLY A 168 -1.63 16.00 -23.75
C GLY A 168 -2.94 15.95 -22.95
N LYS A 169 -3.64 17.08 -22.82
CA LYS A 169 -4.86 17.20 -21.99
C LYS A 169 -5.94 16.15 -22.30
N PRO A 170 -6.31 15.86 -23.56
CA PRO A 170 -7.32 14.84 -23.84
C PRO A 170 -6.92 13.43 -23.35
N LEU A 171 -5.62 13.10 -23.42
CA LEU A 171 -5.11 11.83 -22.92
C LEU A 171 -5.11 11.80 -21.39
N ALA A 172 -4.74 12.90 -20.72
CA ALA A 172 -4.84 13.00 -19.27
C ALA A 172 -6.28 12.79 -18.78
N ASP A 173 -7.27 13.40 -19.44
CA ASP A 173 -8.70 13.24 -19.12
C ASP A 173 -9.19 11.81 -19.34
N LEU A 174 -8.72 11.14 -20.40
CA LEU A 174 -8.99 9.71 -20.64
C LEU A 174 -8.39 8.82 -19.55
N LEU A 175 -7.13 9.05 -19.17
CA LEU A 175 -6.44 8.31 -18.11
C LEU A 175 -7.18 8.47 -16.77
N ASN A 176 -7.63 9.69 -16.44
CA ASN A 176 -8.41 9.96 -15.24
C ASN A 176 -9.74 9.20 -15.23
N SER A 177 -10.48 9.30 -16.33
CA SER A 177 -11.78 8.61 -16.47
C SER A 177 -11.61 7.10 -16.42
N GLY A 178 -10.56 6.56 -17.05
CA GLY A 178 -10.20 5.15 -17.02
C GLY A 178 -9.89 4.68 -15.60
N THR A 179 -9.09 5.44 -14.84
CA THR A 179 -8.79 5.15 -13.43
C THR A 179 -10.07 5.05 -12.59
N GLU A 180 -11.01 5.98 -12.76
CA GLU A 180 -12.28 5.92 -12.02
C GLU A 180 -13.12 4.69 -12.39
N VAL A 181 -13.20 4.35 -13.68
CA VAL A 181 -13.95 3.17 -14.14
C VAL A 181 -13.35 1.87 -13.62
N ILE A 182 -12.03 1.70 -13.72
CA ILE A 182 -11.38 0.46 -13.27
C ILE A 182 -11.49 0.30 -11.74
N LEU A 183 -11.46 1.40 -10.99
CA LEU A 183 -11.72 1.41 -9.56
C LEU A 183 -13.16 0.96 -9.22
N LYS A 184 -14.15 1.29 -10.05
CA LYS A 184 -15.53 0.77 -9.90
C LYS A 184 -15.61 -0.73 -10.17
N ILE A 185 -14.87 -1.24 -11.15
CA ILE A 185 -14.78 -2.68 -11.41
C ILE A 185 -14.20 -3.41 -10.18
N VAL A 186 -13.13 -2.88 -9.58
CA VAL A 186 -12.59 -3.40 -8.31
C VAL A 186 -13.67 -3.45 -7.23
N GLN A 187 -14.44 -2.36 -7.04
CA GLN A 187 -15.51 -2.31 -6.04
C GLN A 187 -16.58 -3.39 -6.26
N ILE A 188 -16.93 -3.68 -7.52
CA ILE A 188 -17.89 -4.73 -7.87
C ILE A 188 -17.36 -6.12 -7.50
N ILE A 189 -16.13 -6.44 -7.88
CA ILE A 189 -15.52 -7.75 -7.58
C ILE A 189 -15.39 -7.95 -6.06
N MET A 190 -15.12 -6.87 -5.33
CA MET A 190 -14.96 -6.93 -3.88
C MET A 190 -16.22 -7.31 -3.10
N TYR A 191 -17.42 -7.20 -3.69
CA TYR A 191 -18.62 -7.78 -3.07
C TYR A 191 -18.52 -9.30 -2.88
N ALA A 192 -17.76 -10.00 -3.75
CA ALA A 192 -17.52 -11.44 -3.63
C ALA A 192 -16.37 -11.78 -2.66
N ALA A 193 -15.58 -10.78 -2.23
CA ALA A 193 -14.37 -11.00 -1.43
C ALA A 193 -14.57 -11.75 -0.11
N PRO A 194 -15.63 -11.49 0.70
CA PRO A 194 -15.83 -12.25 1.93
C PRO A 194 -15.91 -13.77 1.71
N ILE A 195 -16.57 -14.19 0.63
CA ILE A 195 -16.71 -15.61 0.28
C ILE A 195 -15.42 -16.12 -0.38
N GLY A 196 -14.91 -15.40 -1.39
CA GLY A 196 -13.70 -15.78 -2.12
C GLY A 196 -12.48 -15.94 -1.20
N LEU A 197 -12.24 -14.96 -0.33
CA LEU A 197 -11.13 -15.02 0.63
C LEU A 197 -11.38 -16.02 1.75
N GLY A 198 -12.63 -16.20 2.19
CA GLY A 198 -12.95 -17.25 3.15
C GLY A 198 -12.65 -18.65 2.60
N CYS A 199 -13.07 -18.94 1.37
CA CYS A 199 -12.79 -20.21 0.70
C CYS A 199 -11.28 -20.41 0.44
N TYR A 200 -10.60 -19.38 -0.04
CA TYR A 200 -9.16 -19.41 -0.24
C TYR A 200 -8.41 -19.66 1.09
N PHE A 201 -8.85 -19.01 2.16
CA PHE A 201 -8.20 -19.15 3.47
C PHE A 201 -8.50 -20.50 4.12
N ALA A 202 -9.68 -21.08 3.87
CA ALA A 202 -9.99 -22.45 4.26
C ALA A 202 -9.04 -23.47 3.61
N ASP A 203 -8.81 -23.36 2.29
CA ASP A 203 -7.85 -24.19 1.57
C ASP A 203 -6.42 -23.96 2.08
N THR A 204 -6.03 -22.70 2.27
CA THR A 204 -4.70 -22.30 2.77
C THR A 204 -4.42 -22.91 4.14
N VAL A 205 -5.28 -22.68 5.13
CA VAL A 205 -5.11 -23.23 6.49
C VAL A 205 -5.24 -24.76 6.48
N GLY A 206 -6.11 -25.31 5.63
CA GLY A 206 -6.26 -26.76 5.48
C GLY A 206 -4.98 -27.46 4.99
N LYS A 207 -4.23 -26.81 4.08
CA LYS A 207 -2.95 -27.31 3.54
C LYS A 207 -1.74 -26.97 4.41
N LEU A 208 -1.69 -25.73 4.90
CA LEU A 208 -0.53 -25.18 5.61
C LEU A 208 -0.54 -25.50 7.11
N GLY A 209 -1.70 -25.95 7.62
CA GLY A 209 -1.91 -26.28 9.02
C GLY A 209 -2.22 -25.04 9.90
N PRO A 210 -2.75 -25.25 11.12
CA PRO A 210 -3.13 -24.16 12.03
C PRO A 210 -1.95 -23.27 12.45
N GLN A 211 -0.71 -23.75 12.34
CA GLN A 211 0.50 -23.03 12.76
C GLN A 211 0.69 -21.71 11.99
N ILE A 212 0.22 -21.63 10.74
CA ILE A 212 0.27 -20.39 9.94
C ILE A 212 -0.53 -19.25 10.58
N ILE A 213 -1.58 -19.58 11.36
CA ILE A 213 -2.42 -18.60 12.05
C ILE A 213 -1.60 -17.78 13.04
N ASN A 214 -0.64 -18.41 13.73
CA ASN A 214 0.28 -17.70 14.63
C ASN A 214 1.12 -16.68 13.86
N GLY A 215 1.57 -17.03 12.64
CA GLY A 215 2.29 -16.09 11.76
C GLY A 215 1.47 -14.86 11.39
N TYR A 216 0.18 -15.03 11.10
CA TYR A 216 -0.73 -13.92 10.83
C TYR A 216 -1.00 -13.06 12.06
N LEU A 217 -1.23 -13.69 13.21
CA LEU A 217 -1.43 -12.96 14.48
C LEU A 217 -0.18 -12.18 14.86
N ASN A 218 1.00 -12.78 14.77
CA ASN A 218 2.28 -12.13 15.03
C ASN A 218 2.53 -10.95 14.09
N SER A 219 2.21 -11.12 12.79
CA SER A 219 2.28 -10.04 11.80
C SER A 219 1.37 -8.87 12.19
N PHE A 220 0.15 -9.14 12.62
CA PHE A 220 -0.81 -8.12 13.06
C PHE A 220 -0.35 -7.39 14.32
N LEU A 221 0.09 -8.13 15.35
CA LEU A 221 0.56 -7.54 16.60
C LEU A 221 1.81 -6.69 16.39
N LEU A 222 2.77 -7.18 15.60
CA LEU A 222 3.96 -6.40 15.22
C LEU A 222 3.54 -5.13 14.48
N TYR A 223 2.64 -5.23 13.50
CA TYR A 223 2.15 -4.08 12.76
C TYR A 223 1.51 -3.03 13.69
N LEU A 224 0.67 -3.45 14.64
CA LEU A 224 0.04 -2.54 15.59
C LEU A 224 1.07 -1.79 16.44
N VAL A 225 2.08 -2.50 16.97
CA VAL A 225 3.15 -1.88 17.75
C VAL A 225 3.91 -0.85 16.90
N LEU A 226 4.31 -1.24 15.69
CA LEU A 226 5.02 -0.35 14.78
C LEU A 226 4.15 0.85 14.36
N ALA A 227 2.85 0.63 14.13
CA ALA A 227 1.92 1.68 13.77
C ALA A 227 1.74 2.69 14.91
N VAL A 228 1.66 2.25 16.16
CA VAL A 228 1.64 3.13 17.33
C VAL A 228 2.94 3.93 17.43
N ILE A 229 4.09 3.26 17.27
CA ILE A 229 5.41 3.93 17.29
C ILE A 229 5.50 4.98 16.18
N TYR A 230 5.06 4.66 14.97
CA TYR A 230 5.11 5.58 13.84
C TYR A 230 4.12 6.74 14.02
N TYR A 231 2.86 6.43 14.38
CA TYR A 231 1.81 7.42 14.57
C TYR A 231 2.17 8.44 15.66
N PHE A 232 2.63 7.99 16.83
CA PHE A 232 2.98 8.92 17.92
C PHE A 232 4.39 9.46 17.79
N GLY A 233 5.37 8.63 17.42
CA GLY A 233 6.78 9.02 17.34
C GLY A 233 7.09 9.83 16.08
N ALA A 234 6.91 9.22 14.90
CA ALA A 234 7.27 9.86 13.64
C ALA A 234 6.41 11.09 13.35
N PHE A 235 5.09 11.04 13.56
CA PHE A 235 4.26 12.24 13.31
C PHE A 235 4.53 13.37 14.31
N THR A 236 4.85 13.07 15.57
CA THR A 236 5.31 14.11 16.51
C THR A 236 6.63 14.73 16.03
N LEU A 237 7.58 13.90 15.59
CA LEU A 237 8.84 14.39 15.04
C LEU A 237 8.63 15.26 13.80
N TYR A 238 7.76 14.84 12.88
CA TYR A 238 7.42 15.58 11.67
C TYR A 238 6.73 16.92 12.00
N ALA A 239 5.78 16.92 12.93
CA ALA A 239 5.13 18.14 13.40
C ALA A 239 6.12 19.09 14.10
N PHE A 240 7.09 18.55 14.83
CA PHE A 240 8.17 19.32 15.45
C PHE A 240 9.13 19.92 14.41
N ILE A 241 9.52 19.16 13.39
CA ILE A 241 10.34 19.68 12.27
C ILE A 241 9.56 20.77 11.52
N ALA A 242 8.25 20.56 11.34
CA ALA A 242 7.38 21.50 10.65
C ALA A 242 7.19 22.82 11.40
N GLY A 243 7.00 22.83 12.72
CA GLY A 243 6.61 24.05 13.45
C GLY A 243 7.12 24.15 14.88
N GLY A 244 8.11 23.35 15.27
CA GLY A 244 8.60 23.27 16.65
C GLY A 244 7.52 22.79 17.63
N PRO A 245 7.61 23.19 18.92
CA PRO A 245 6.62 22.82 19.93
C PRO A 245 5.19 23.28 19.59
N LEU A 246 5.06 24.44 18.93
CA LEU A 246 3.77 24.94 18.45
C LEU A 246 3.19 24.01 17.38
N GLY A 247 4.02 23.55 16.43
CA GLY A 247 3.64 22.58 15.42
C GLY A 247 3.10 21.29 16.02
N VAL A 248 3.78 20.73 17.01
CA VAL A 248 3.32 19.53 17.74
C VAL A 248 1.96 19.75 18.39
N LYS A 249 1.79 20.86 19.12
CA LYS A 249 0.52 21.20 19.79
C LYS A 249 -0.63 21.36 18.79
N VAL A 250 -0.38 22.09 17.70
CA VAL A 250 -1.38 22.37 16.67
C VAL A 250 -1.76 21.09 15.91
N TYR A 251 -0.79 20.24 15.59
CA TYR A 251 -1.03 18.95 14.93
C TYR A 251 -1.92 18.05 15.78
N TRP A 252 -1.50 17.72 17.01
CA TRP A 252 -2.23 16.79 17.87
C TRP A 252 -3.61 17.29 18.27
N LYS A 253 -3.81 18.61 18.36
CA LYS A 253 -5.14 19.20 18.60
C LYS A 253 -6.11 18.96 17.42
N ASN A 254 -5.62 18.94 16.19
CA ASN A 254 -6.45 18.96 14.99
C ASN A 254 -6.51 17.61 14.24
N VAL A 255 -5.55 16.70 14.46
CA VAL A 255 -5.49 15.40 13.78
C VAL A 255 -6.55 14.40 14.27
N ILE A 256 -7.11 14.60 15.47
CA ILE A 256 -8.05 13.64 16.10
C ILE A 256 -9.23 13.30 15.18
N THR A 257 -9.84 14.29 14.53
CA THR A 257 -10.99 14.05 13.62
C THR A 257 -10.59 13.26 12.36
N PRO A 258 -9.52 13.65 11.62
CA PRO A 258 -8.89 12.80 10.61
C PRO A 258 -8.64 11.37 11.06
N SER A 259 -8.03 11.16 12.23
CA SER A 259 -7.66 9.84 12.74
C SER A 259 -8.87 8.96 13.00
N ILE A 260 -9.87 9.49 13.69
CA ILE A 260 -11.12 8.78 13.94
C ILE A 260 -11.82 8.45 12.62
N THR A 261 -11.82 9.38 11.65
CA THR A 261 -12.43 9.15 10.34
C THR A 261 -11.71 8.06 9.55
N ALA A 262 -10.38 8.05 9.56
CA ALA A 262 -9.57 7.03 8.92
C ALA A 262 -9.82 5.64 9.50
N ILE A 263 -9.86 5.54 10.84
CA ILE A 263 -10.22 4.29 11.54
C ILE A 263 -11.67 3.88 11.25
N ALA A 264 -12.59 4.84 11.17
CA ALA A 264 -14.03 4.62 10.95
C ALA A 264 -14.39 4.18 9.53
N THR A 265 -13.60 4.60 8.55
CA THR A 265 -13.93 4.44 7.13
C THR A 265 -13.02 3.45 6.41
N SER A 266 -11.82 3.20 6.94
CA SER A 266 -10.77 2.44 6.23
C SER A 266 -10.57 2.91 4.78
N SER A 267 -10.73 4.22 4.53
CA SER A 267 -10.50 4.81 3.21
C SER A 267 -9.79 6.16 3.31
N SER A 268 -8.60 6.27 2.70
CA SER A 268 -7.89 7.55 2.57
C SER A 268 -8.69 8.56 1.74
N ALA A 269 -9.37 8.12 0.68
CA ALA A 269 -10.22 8.98 -0.14
C ALA A 269 -11.40 9.57 0.65
N ALA A 270 -12.05 8.77 1.50
CA ALA A 270 -13.12 9.25 2.37
C ALA A 270 -12.65 10.28 3.42
N CYS A 271 -11.35 10.31 3.71
CA CYS A 271 -10.76 11.26 4.66
C CYS A 271 -10.40 12.61 4.03
N ILE A 272 -10.42 12.77 2.71
CA ILE A 272 -10.00 14.02 2.03
C ILE A 272 -10.70 15.25 2.63
N PRO A 273 -12.05 15.28 2.80
CA PRO A 273 -12.72 16.48 3.32
C PRO A 273 -12.32 16.84 4.75
N VAL A 274 -12.21 15.84 5.63
CA VAL A 274 -11.83 16.08 7.04
C VAL A 274 -10.35 16.43 7.19
N ASN A 275 -9.49 15.88 6.32
CA ASN A 275 -8.07 16.21 6.26
C ASN A 275 -7.87 17.66 5.82
N LEU A 276 -8.57 18.12 4.78
CA LEU A 276 -8.54 19.52 4.32
C LEU A 276 -9.00 20.49 5.42
N GLN A 277 -10.07 20.17 6.14
CA GLN A 277 -10.52 21.01 7.26
C GLN A 277 -9.52 21.04 8.41
N ALA A 278 -8.89 19.90 8.72
CA ALA A 278 -7.89 19.80 9.77
C ALA A 278 -6.62 20.59 9.41
N THR A 279 -6.12 20.49 8.17
CA THR A 279 -4.93 21.23 7.73
C THR A 279 -5.16 22.74 7.71
N LYS A 280 -6.36 23.22 7.34
CA LYS A 280 -6.72 24.65 7.49
C LYS A 280 -6.63 25.10 8.96
N LYS A 281 -7.14 24.31 9.90
CA LYS A 281 -6.99 24.57 11.36
C LYS A 281 -5.55 24.44 11.86
N MET A 282 -4.68 23.78 11.08
CA MET A 282 -3.24 23.70 11.34
C MET A 282 -2.45 24.88 10.74
N GLY A 283 -3.12 25.83 10.08
CA GLY A 283 -2.50 27.00 9.45
C GLY A 283 -1.83 26.73 8.10
N VAL A 284 -2.03 25.54 7.53
CA VAL A 284 -1.47 25.16 6.22
C VAL A 284 -2.11 26.03 5.13
N PRO A 285 -1.33 26.66 4.24
CA PRO A 285 -1.85 27.41 3.09
C PRO A 285 -2.75 26.55 2.19
N ASP A 286 -3.82 27.16 1.66
CA ASP A 286 -4.82 26.45 0.86
C ASP A 286 -4.22 25.81 -0.40
N ASP A 287 -3.31 26.51 -1.08
CA ASP A 287 -2.62 25.99 -2.28
C ASP A 287 -1.79 24.73 -1.99
N ILE A 288 -1.23 24.61 -0.78
CA ILE A 288 -0.52 23.40 -0.34
C ILE A 288 -1.52 22.32 0.08
N ALA A 289 -2.52 22.65 0.89
CA ALA A 289 -3.49 21.70 1.44
C ALA A 289 -4.33 21.03 0.34
N GLU A 290 -4.89 21.82 -0.58
CA GLU A 290 -5.76 21.35 -1.66
C GLU A 290 -5.00 20.52 -2.70
N THR A 291 -3.67 20.63 -2.68
CA THR A 291 -2.79 19.87 -3.55
C THR A 291 -2.32 18.57 -2.89
N ILE A 292 -1.73 18.65 -1.70
CA ILE A 292 -1.09 17.49 -1.05
C ILE A 292 -2.10 16.46 -0.55
N ILE A 293 -3.27 16.89 -0.06
CA ILE A 293 -4.22 15.96 0.56
C ILE A 293 -4.86 15.02 -0.48
N PRO A 294 -5.40 15.51 -1.62
CA PRO A 294 -5.94 14.62 -2.63
C PRO A 294 -4.86 13.78 -3.33
N LEU A 295 -3.69 14.38 -3.59
CA LEU A 295 -2.57 13.66 -4.19
C LEU A 295 -2.11 12.51 -3.29
N GLY A 296 -1.83 12.82 -2.02
CA GLY A 296 -1.36 11.83 -1.04
C GLY A 296 -2.37 10.73 -0.75
N ALA A 297 -3.68 11.00 -0.84
CA ALA A 297 -4.69 9.96 -0.68
C ALA A 297 -4.53 8.80 -1.69
N ASN A 298 -3.93 9.07 -2.86
CA ASN A 298 -3.65 8.09 -3.90
C ASN A 298 -2.19 7.64 -3.94
N THR A 299 -1.23 8.54 -3.72
CA THR A 299 0.19 8.28 -4.01
C THR A 299 1.08 8.17 -2.78
N HIS A 300 0.57 8.43 -1.56
CA HIS A 300 1.35 8.43 -0.33
C HIS A 300 0.71 7.60 0.77
N LYS A 301 1.35 6.46 1.09
CA LYS A 301 0.79 5.46 2.01
C LYS A 301 1.84 4.78 2.87
N ASP A 302 2.35 5.51 3.87
CA ASP A 302 3.36 5.01 4.81
C ASP A 302 2.94 3.71 5.52
N GLY A 303 1.69 3.61 5.95
CA GLY A 303 1.15 2.39 6.54
C GLY A 303 1.15 1.21 5.57
N SER A 304 0.87 1.46 4.28
CA SER A 304 0.99 0.42 3.24
C SER A 304 2.44 0.04 2.96
N VAL A 305 3.39 0.97 3.03
CA VAL A 305 4.83 0.67 2.94
C VAL A 305 5.25 -0.27 4.07
N MET A 306 4.90 0.07 5.32
CA MET A 306 5.19 -0.78 6.48
C MET A 306 4.57 -2.18 6.36
N GLY A 307 3.33 -2.24 5.86
CA GLY A 307 2.65 -3.51 5.60
C GLY A 307 3.31 -4.30 4.48
N GLY A 308 3.79 -3.60 3.44
CA GLY A 308 4.62 -4.14 2.37
C GLY A 308 5.84 -4.88 2.90
N ILE A 309 6.60 -4.23 3.78
CA ILE A 309 7.79 -4.84 4.42
C ILE A 309 7.41 -6.12 5.16
N ILE A 310 6.38 -6.09 6.02
CA ILE A 310 5.96 -7.27 6.78
C ILE A 310 5.58 -8.42 5.84
N LYS A 311 4.82 -8.15 4.77
CA LYS A 311 4.43 -9.16 3.78
C LYS A 311 5.62 -9.75 3.02
N ILE A 312 6.58 -8.90 2.61
CA ILE A 312 7.78 -9.37 1.91
C ILE A 312 8.60 -10.26 2.84
N ILE A 313 8.84 -9.83 4.08
CA ILE A 313 9.59 -10.62 5.08
C ILE A 313 8.86 -11.93 5.40
N PHE A 314 7.52 -11.90 5.46
CA PHE A 314 6.70 -13.10 5.66
C PHE A 314 6.96 -14.14 4.56
N LEU A 315 6.92 -13.74 3.28
CA LEU A 315 7.23 -14.64 2.16
C LEU A 315 8.70 -15.06 2.13
N PHE A 316 9.63 -14.13 2.35
CA PHE A 316 11.06 -14.46 2.36
C PHE A 316 11.37 -15.50 3.44
N THR A 317 10.74 -15.38 4.61
CA THR A 317 10.90 -16.36 5.70
C THR A 317 10.27 -17.70 5.34
N LEU A 318 9.06 -17.70 4.75
CA LEU A 318 8.39 -18.92 4.29
C LEU A 318 9.23 -19.73 3.30
N PHE A 319 9.92 -19.05 2.39
CA PHE A 319 10.70 -19.68 1.31
C PHE A 319 12.21 -19.72 1.58
N GLY A 320 12.66 -19.33 2.78
CA GLY A 320 14.07 -19.32 3.15
C GLY A 320 14.95 -18.41 2.27
N LYS A 321 14.38 -17.35 1.69
CA LYS A 321 15.15 -16.36 0.91
C LYS A 321 15.98 -15.49 1.84
N ASP A 322 17.17 -15.11 1.37
CA ASP A 322 18.04 -14.20 2.11
C ASP A 322 17.41 -12.81 2.25
N MET A 323 17.45 -12.28 3.48
CA MET A 323 16.93 -10.96 3.85
C MET A 323 18.05 -10.03 4.34
N THR A 324 19.29 -10.53 4.42
CA THR A 324 20.40 -9.85 5.11
C THR A 324 21.38 -9.18 4.15
N SER A 325 21.47 -9.64 2.91
CA SER A 325 22.33 -8.98 1.92
C SER A 325 21.87 -7.54 1.64
N PRO A 326 22.81 -6.60 1.47
CA PRO A 326 22.48 -5.20 1.16
C PRO A 326 21.58 -5.04 -0.07
N MET A 327 21.76 -5.89 -1.09
CA MET A 327 20.93 -5.91 -2.29
C MET A 327 19.49 -6.33 -1.98
N SER A 328 19.29 -7.35 -1.14
CA SER A 328 17.95 -7.78 -0.72
C SER A 328 17.28 -6.69 0.11
N ILE A 329 17.99 -6.04 1.02
CA ILE A 329 17.46 -4.93 1.83
C ILE A 329 16.98 -3.79 0.93
N LEU A 330 17.81 -3.38 -0.04
CA LEU A 330 17.45 -2.33 -0.99
C LEU A 330 16.24 -2.72 -1.85
N ALA A 331 16.19 -3.97 -2.33
CA ALA A 331 15.05 -4.47 -3.09
C ALA A 331 13.76 -4.50 -2.23
N ILE A 332 13.84 -4.96 -0.99
CA ILE A 332 12.71 -5.02 -0.04
C ILE A 332 12.16 -3.60 0.21
N LEU A 333 13.04 -2.64 0.52
CA LEU A 333 12.64 -1.25 0.75
C LEU A 333 12.08 -0.60 -0.52
N GLY A 334 12.70 -0.83 -1.67
CA GLY A 334 12.26 -0.29 -2.96
C GLY A 334 10.89 -0.80 -3.38
N VAL A 335 10.65 -2.11 -3.26
CA VAL A 335 9.34 -2.71 -3.56
C VAL A 335 8.29 -2.24 -2.58
N ALA A 336 8.59 -2.18 -1.28
CA ALA A 336 7.65 -1.67 -0.28
C ALA A 336 7.26 -0.20 -0.54
N PHE A 337 8.21 0.64 -0.97
CA PHE A 337 7.92 2.00 -1.41
C PHE A 337 6.94 2.01 -2.60
N LEU A 338 7.21 1.21 -3.63
CA LEU A 338 6.32 1.10 -4.79
C LEU A 338 4.91 0.60 -4.40
N VAL A 339 4.81 -0.32 -3.44
CA VAL A 339 3.51 -0.74 -2.87
C VAL A 339 2.76 0.47 -2.29
N GLY A 340 3.43 1.32 -1.52
CA GLY A 340 2.84 2.54 -0.97
C GLY A 340 2.45 3.57 -2.03
N ALA A 341 3.21 3.68 -3.11
CA ALA A 341 2.97 4.65 -4.19
C ALA A 341 1.90 4.22 -5.20
N VAL A 342 1.72 2.91 -5.41
CA VAL A 342 0.89 2.33 -6.49
C VAL A 342 -0.48 1.85 -6.01
N MET A 343 -0.68 1.64 -4.71
CA MET A 343 -2.01 1.32 -4.19
C MET A 343 -2.96 2.52 -4.35
N GLY A 344 -4.04 2.41 -5.13
CA GLY A 344 -5.09 3.45 -5.23
C GLY A 344 -5.85 3.67 -3.90
N GLY A 345 -6.36 4.88 -3.64
CA GLY A 345 -6.94 5.33 -2.34
C GLY A 345 -8.23 4.67 -1.83
N ILE A 346 -8.66 3.56 -2.45
CA ILE A 346 -9.95 2.89 -2.21
C ILE A 346 -9.73 1.58 -1.42
N PRO A 347 -10.69 1.17 -0.56
CA PRO A 347 -10.63 -0.14 0.10
C PRO A 347 -10.35 -1.24 -0.92
N SER A 348 -9.45 -2.17 -0.60
CA SER A 348 -9.00 -3.28 -1.46
C SER A 348 -7.89 -2.95 -2.49
N GLY A 349 -7.35 -1.74 -2.48
CA GLY A 349 -6.15 -1.40 -3.25
C GLY A 349 -4.91 -2.25 -2.91
N GLY A 350 -4.93 -2.97 -1.77
CA GLY A 350 -3.83 -3.83 -1.28
C GLY A 350 -3.32 -4.81 -2.31
N MET A 351 -4.23 -5.44 -3.06
CA MET A 351 -3.89 -6.58 -3.92
C MET A 351 -2.88 -6.23 -5.01
N THR A 352 -2.93 -5.01 -5.52
CA THR A 352 -1.93 -4.51 -6.48
C THR A 352 -0.52 -4.55 -5.90
N GLY A 353 -0.39 -4.17 -4.63
CA GLY A 353 0.87 -4.25 -3.90
C GLY A 353 1.30 -5.68 -3.63
N GLU A 354 0.39 -6.57 -3.24
CA GLU A 354 0.69 -8.00 -3.05
C GLU A 354 1.19 -8.66 -4.34
N LEU A 355 0.55 -8.37 -5.46
CA LEU A 355 0.94 -8.88 -6.78
C LEU A 355 2.28 -8.34 -7.22
N MET A 356 2.57 -7.06 -6.95
CA MET A 356 3.88 -6.48 -7.21
C MET A 356 4.97 -7.18 -6.40
N ILE A 357 4.72 -7.48 -5.13
CA ILE A 357 5.64 -8.26 -4.29
C ILE A 357 5.90 -9.62 -4.93
N CYS A 358 4.85 -10.32 -5.37
CA CYS A 358 5.01 -11.61 -6.03
C CYS A 358 5.79 -11.51 -7.34
N ALA A 359 5.48 -10.54 -8.20
CA ALA A 359 6.15 -10.35 -9.47
C ALA A 359 7.63 -10.01 -9.33
N VAL A 360 7.97 -9.01 -8.50
CA VAL A 360 9.36 -8.53 -8.38
C VAL A 360 10.26 -9.59 -7.74
N PHE A 361 9.74 -10.34 -6.76
CA PHE A 361 10.52 -11.38 -6.09
C PHE A 361 10.33 -12.78 -6.69
N GLY A 362 9.60 -12.91 -7.80
CA GLY A 362 9.38 -14.20 -8.48
C GLY A 362 8.62 -15.23 -7.65
N PHE A 363 7.71 -14.80 -6.77
CA PHE A 363 6.81 -15.71 -6.06
C PHE A 363 5.62 -16.09 -6.95
N ASN A 364 5.11 -17.31 -6.77
CA ASN A 364 3.91 -17.76 -7.46
C ASN A 364 2.73 -16.80 -7.17
N PRO A 365 1.98 -16.32 -8.17
CA PRO A 365 0.78 -15.48 -7.98
C PRO A 365 -0.26 -16.07 -7.02
N GLU A 366 -0.33 -17.40 -6.86
CA GLU A 366 -1.20 -18.03 -5.87
C GLU A 366 -0.93 -17.57 -4.44
N LEU A 367 0.28 -17.09 -4.13
CA LEU A 367 0.68 -16.59 -2.80
C LEU A 367 0.13 -15.20 -2.47
N VAL A 368 -0.46 -14.51 -3.44
CA VAL A 368 -1.14 -13.23 -3.23
C VAL A 368 -2.20 -13.37 -2.16
N GLY A 369 -3.00 -14.44 -2.21
CA GLY A 369 -4.01 -14.68 -1.19
C GLY A 369 -3.41 -14.86 0.21
N THR A 370 -2.25 -15.51 0.33
CA THR A 370 -1.50 -15.69 1.59
C THR A 370 -1.15 -14.34 2.23
N ILE A 371 -0.64 -13.38 1.46
CA ILE A 371 -0.24 -12.05 1.98
C ILE A 371 -1.40 -11.05 2.01
N MET A 372 -2.48 -11.28 1.27
CA MET A 372 -3.72 -10.49 1.36
C MET A 372 -4.38 -10.58 2.73
N ILE A 373 -4.22 -11.71 3.42
CA ILE A 373 -4.73 -11.86 4.79
C ILE A 373 -4.05 -10.84 5.71
N ILE A 374 -2.72 -10.69 5.58
CA ILE A 374 -1.96 -9.68 6.31
C ILE A 374 -2.49 -8.28 5.94
N SER A 375 -2.69 -7.99 4.66
CA SER A 375 -3.26 -6.70 4.23
C SER A 375 -4.63 -6.44 4.85
N THR A 376 -5.48 -7.46 4.96
CA THR A 376 -6.82 -7.33 5.51
C THR A 376 -6.80 -7.02 7.00
N ILE A 377 -6.00 -7.74 7.78
CA ILE A 377 -5.96 -7.56 9.24
C ILE A 377 -5.28 -6.24 9.65
N ILE A 378 -4.35 -5.72 8.84
CA ILE A 378 -3.66 -4.44 9.11
C ILE A 378 -4.34 -3.21 8.48
N ASP A 379 -5.40 -3.39 7.69
CA ASP A 379 -5.96 -2.32 6.84
C ASP A 379 -6.39 -1.08 7.63
N ILE A 380 -7.02 -1.27 8.79
CA ILE A 380 -7.49 -0.18 9.65
C ILE A 380 -6.31 0.66 10.17
N PRO A 381 -5.32 0.10 10.90
CA PRO A 381 -4.17 0.88 11.34
C PRO A 381 -3.31 1.40 10.18
N ALA A 382 -3.23 0.68 9.06
CA ALA A 382 -2.54 1.18 7.86
C ALA A 382 -3.22 2.42 7.29
N THR A 383 -4.55 2.41 7.18
CA THR A 383 -5.30 3.56 6.68
C THR A 383 -5.21 4.75 7.62
N LEU A 384 -5.18 4.52 8.93
CA LEU A 384 -4.89 5.58 9.90
C LEU A 384 -3.57 6.29 9.54
N LEU A 385 -2.47 5.55 9.38
CA LEU A 385 -1.17 6.14 9.04
C LEU A 385 -1.18 6.82 7.66
N ASN A 386 -1.71 6.15 6.65
CA ASN A 386 -1.77 6.64 5.28
C ASN A 386 -2.52 7.97 5.18
N SER A 387 -3.71 8.03 5.78
CA SER A 387 -4.58 9.20 5.68
C SER A 387 -4.07 10.35 6.54
N THR A 388 -3.77 10.10 7.82
CA THR A 388 -3.38 11.16 8.75
C THR A 388 -1.96 11.64 8.51
N GLY A 389 -1.08 10.80 7.97
CA GLY A 389 0.25 11.17 7.51
C GLY A 389 0.21 12.33 6.52
N ASN A 390 -0.76 12.37 5.60
CA ASN A 390 -0.91 13.47 4.65
C ASN A 390 -1.10 14.83 5.32
N THR A 391 -1.74 14.89 6.49
CA THR A 391 -1.94 16.14 7.23
C THR A 391 -0.63 16.66 7.84
N VAL A 392 0.23 15.79 8.38
CA VAL A 392 1.54 16.21 8.91
C VAL A 392 2.54 16.49 7.78
N CYS A 393 2.47 15.76 6.68
CA CYS A 393 3.22 16.06 5.47
C CYS A 393 2.85 17.45 4.92
N ALA A 394 1.58 17.87 5.01
CA ALA A 394 1.17 19.21 4.60
C ALA A 394 1.85 20.30 5.43
N MET A 395 2.03 20.08 6.75
CA MET A 395 2.80 20.97 7.62
C MET A 395 4.29 20.98 7.26
N LEU A 396 4.89 19.83 6.95
CA LEU A 396 6.28 19.74 6.49
C LEU A 396 6.50 20.50 5.18
N VAL A 397 5.61 20.30 4.19
CA VAL A 397 5.69 21.00 2.91
C VAL A 397 5.54 22.50 3.11
N SER A 398 4.60 22.94 3.95
CA SER A 398 4.45 24.36 4.31
C SER A 398 5.75 24.92 4.89
N ARG A 399 6.41 24.17 5.77
CA ARG A 399 7.68 24.57 6.37
C ARG A 399 8.82 24.73 5.37
N PHE A 400 8.88 23.88 4.35
CA PHE A 400 9.91 23.92 3.31
C PHE A 400 9.61 24.95 2.21
N VAL A 401 8.33 25.22 1.93
CA VAL A 401 7.90 26.20 0.91
C VAL A 401 7.92 27.63 1.45
N GLU A 402 7.33 27.86 2.63
CA GLU A 402 7.11 29.18 3.27
C GLU A 402 8.17 29.54 4.33
N GLY A 403 8.99 28.56 4.75
CA GLY A 403 10.17 28.76 5.60
C GLY A 403 9.95 28.68 7.12
N LYS A 404 11.03 28.96 7.87
CA LYS A 404 11.12 29.25 9.33
C LYS A 404 9.79 29.28 10.09
N ASN A 405 9.15 30.40 9.86
CA ASN A 405 8.19 31.02 10.73
C ASN A 405 6.78 30.97 10.12
N TRP A 406 6.53 30.05 9.17
CA TRP A 406 5.25 29.95 8.47
C TRP A 406 4.08 29.81 9.45
N LEU A 407 4.25 28.98 10.48
CA LEU A 407 3.22 28.71 11.48
C LEU A 407 3.03 29.87 12.46
N SER A 408 4.12 30.50 12.92
CA SER A 408 4.00 31.64 13.84
C SER A 408 3.38 32.87 13.18
N LYS A 409 3.57 33.07 11.87
CA LYS A 409 2.91 34.14 11.10
C LYS A 409 1.40 33.95 10.96
N GLN A 410 0.91 32.71 11.01
CA GLN A 410 -0.52 32.37 10.89
C GLN A 410 -1.27 32.52 12.22
N PHE A 411 -0.56 32.40 13.35
CA PHE A 411 -1.13 32.44 14.70
C PHE A 411 -0.67 33.65 15.53
N ALA A 412 0.04 34.60 14.92
CA ALA A 412 0.28 35.95 15.43
C ALA A 412 -0.88 36.84 15.05
#